data_AF-A0A1Y0II18-F1
#
_entry.id   AF-A0A1Y0II18-F1
#
_cell.length_a   1.000
_cell.length_b   1.000
_cell.length_c   1.000
_cell.angle_alpha   90.00
_cell.angle_beta   90.00
_cell.angle_gamma   90.00
#
_symmetry.space_group_name_H-M   'P 1'
#
loop_
_entity.id
_entity.type
_entity.pdbx_description
1 polymer ?
#
loop_
_entity_poly.entity_id
_entity_poly.type
_entity_poly.pdbx_seq_one_letter_code
_entity_poly.pdbx_strand_id
1 'polypeptide(L)'
;MFDKGLPRDDVAYNLIYNEETDQVLMVHNETYWGLPGGKREDGETLIEAAKREAKEETGYDVEVGNLVHISERQVRGVHALFVTFASRITGGTVSFDDSEIQAVEWKPVEEAEALMPWLGDIRGLLKNSAMYVVQDHHVEAAAKQLQFLHSYSDDPVKRASLISLFKSAFGIPPEFFHDLLAKGFWDPTYRPLSYFKGENAVANVSLFDFPITLQGKSVRAAGVQSVMSHPEYRGQGLIRQLFTELLSRYETEYELFFLYAREHEIYEKFGFRLVPQSHFLCENVHRAAGDHPAPRILDVQNEADSRLLKDLFASRRPVSDVFGPEAHMSPFFFATVGSPEIKIAYLPDQNAAIAYALQNKTLHLYDIISAQIPSLSVLLAALGLEIDRVEVYFTPDLLDTGFTVLEPTTDAKLMVRGEFPDQLQFQLPPTAEF
;
A
#
# COMPACT_ATOMS: atom_id res chain seq x y z
N MET A 1 13.00 -12.70 43.91
CA MET A 1 13.15 -13.60 42.76
C MET A 1 11.77 -14.19 42.53
N PHE A 2 10.97 -13.61 41.62
CA PHE A 2 9.66 -14.18 41.32
C PHE A 2 9.92 -15.36 40.39
N ASP A 3 9.45 -16.53 40.81
CA ASP A 3 9.47 -17.75 40.02
C ASP A 3 8.75 -17.43 38.69
N LYS A 4 9.50 -17.37 37.59
CA LYS A 4 8.88 -17.21 36.27
C LYS A 4 8.16 -18.53 36.04
N GLY A 5 6.83 -18.50 36.01
CA GLY A 5 6.01 -19.66 35.70
C GLY A 5 6.43 -20.32 34.39
N LEU A 6 5.93 -21.53 34.14
CA LEU A 6 6.20 -22.28 32.91
C LEU A 6 5.99 -21.36 31.67
N PRO A 7 6.86 -21.42 30.65
CA PRO A 7 6.63 -20.77 29.36
C PRO A 7 5.22 -21.06 28.87
N ARG A 8 4.58 -20.06 28.26
CA ARG A 8 3.22 -20.17 27.75
C ARG A 8 3.18 -20.05 26.24
N ASP A 9 2.50 -21.00 25.60
CA ASP A 9 2.18 -20.97 24.18
C ASP A 9 0.68 -20.74 24.02
N ASP A 10 0.29 -19.73 23.25
CA ASP A 10 -1.10 -19.55 22.83
C ASP A 10 -1.24 -20.04 21.38
N VAL A 11 -2.20 -20.92 21.13
CA VAL A 11 -2.42 -21.59 19.85
C VAL A 11 -3.82 -21.25 19.36
N ALA A 12 -3.93 -20.82 18.10
CA ALA A 12 -5.19 -20.44 17.49
C ALA A 12 -5.60 -21.46 16.43
N TYR A 13 -6.83 -21.98 16.53
CA TYR A 13 -7.41 -22.94 15.58
C TYR A 13 -8.63 -22.37 14.85
N ASN A 14 -8.82 -22.82 13.62
CA ASN A 14 -9.97 -22.51 12.79
C ASN A 14 -10.90 -23.73 12.70
N LEU A 15 -12.07 -23.64 13.33
CA LEU A 15 -13.16 -24.57 13.07
C LEU A 15 -13.94 -24.07 11.84
N ILE A 16 -13.66 -24.67 10.68
CA ILE A 16 -14.32 -24.35 9.42
C ILE A 16 -15.32 -25.46 9.12
N TYR A 17 -16.61 -25.14 9.25
CA TYR A 17 -17.72 -26.07 9.11
C TYR A 17 -18.57 -25.74 7.88
N ASN A 18 -18.86 -26.75 7.08
CA ASN A 18 -19.80 -26.67 5.96
C ASN A 18 -21.15 -27.23 6.40
N GLU A 19 -22.13 -26.36 6.58
CA GLU A 19 -23.48 -26.74 7.05
C GLU A 19 -24.25 -27.59 6.02
N GLU A 20 -23.97 -27.42 4.72
CA GLU A 20 -24.70 -28.13 3.66
C GLU A 20 -24.27 -29.59 3.55
N THR A 21 -22.97 -29.85 3.72
CA THR A 21 -22.41 -31.20 3.62
C THR A 21 -22.19 -31.86 4.97
N ASP A 22 -22.33 -31.10 6.07
CA ASP A 22 -22.12 -31.55 7.43
C ASP A 22 -20.68 -32.07 7.65
N GLN A 23 -19.72 -31.26 7.20
CA GLN A 23 -18.29 -31.58 7.20
C GLN A 23 -17.45 -30.46 7.81
N VAL A 24 -16.29 -30.84 8.32
CA VAL A 24 -15.27 -29.93 8.85
C VAL A 24 -14.01 -30.02 8.00
N LEU A 25 -13.41 -28.87 7.68
CA LEU A 25 -12.11 -28.86 7.04
C LEU A 25 -11.03 -29.22 8.07
N MET A 26 -10.28 -30.27 7.79
CA MET A 26 -9.22 -30.77 8.65
C MET A 26 -7.90 -30.85 7.89
N VAL A 27 -6.81 -30.74 8.65
CA VAL A 27 -5.44 -30.91 8.15
C VAL A 27 -4.82 -32.14 8.81
N HIS A 28 -4.03 -32.90 8.04
CA HIS A 28 -3.20 -33.98 8.56
C HIS A 28 -1.76 -33.50 8.62
N ASN A 29 -1.23 -33.31 9.82
CA ASN A 29 0.22 -33.16 9.99
C ASN A 29 0.89 -34.55 9.97
N GLU A 30 2.21 -34.60 10.16
CA GLU A 30 2.97 -35.86 10.17
C GLU A 30 2.43 -36.96 11.10
N THR A 31 1.63 -36.61 12.11
CA THR A 31 1.27 -37.52 13.21
C THR A 31 -0.22 -37.60 13.55
N TYR A 32 -1.05 -36.61 13.21
CA TYR A 32 -2.47 -36.61 13.54
C TYR A 32 -3.30 -35.69 12.63
N TRP A 33 -4.61 -35.95 12.60
CA TRP A 33 -5.63 -35.05 12.02
C TRP A 33 -6.08 -34.02 13.04
N GLY A 34 -6.14 -32.75 12.63
CA GLY A 34 -6.57 -31.63 13.47
C GLY A 34 -7.30 -30.54 12.69
N LEU A 35 -7.72 -29.50 13.41
CA LEU A 35 -8.15 -28.25 12.79
C LEU A 35 -6.92 -27.48 12.30
N PRO A 36 -7.03 -26.72 11.19
CA PRO A 36 -5.96 -25.83 10.78
C PRO A 36 -5.68 -24.77 11.85
N GLY A 37 -4.42 -24.61 12.22
CA GLY A 37 -4.03 -23.72 13.30
C GLY A 37 -2.68 -24.03 13.92
N GLY A 38 -2.09 -23.01 14.53
CA GLY A 38 -0.75 -23.08 15.09
C GLY A 38 -0.49 -22.01 16.13
N LYS A 39 0.78 -21.92 16.53
CA LYS A 39 1.20 -21.09 17.64
C LYS A 39 1.21 -19.62 17.22
N ARG A 40 0.65 -18.77 18.09
CA ARG A 40 0.77 -17.32 17.97
C ARG A 40 2.23 -16.89 18.02
N GLU A 41 2.68 -16.21 16.98
CA GLU A 41 4.00 -15.60 16.90
C GLU A 41 4.10 -14.27 17.67
N ASP A 42 5.31 -13.73 17.78
CA ASP A 42 5.56 -12.52 18.54
C ASP A 42 4.92 -11.28 17.89
N GLY A 43 3.86 -10.82 18.55
CA GLY A 43 3.12 -9.59 18.31
C GLY A 43 2.13 -9.64 17.14
N GLU A 44 1.66 -10.83 16.81
CA GLU A 44 0.34 -11.03 16.22
C GLU A 44 -0.71 -11.31 17.31
N THR A 45 -1.97 -11.04 17.01
CA THR A 45 -3.15 -11.43 17.80
C THR A 45 -3.54 -12.88 17.52
N LEU A 46 -4.42 -13.48 18.33
CA LEU A 46 -4.93 -14.83 18.04
C LEU A 46 -5.76 -14.92 16.76
N ILE A 47 -6.42 -13.81 16.37
CA ILE A 47 -7.15 -13.73 15.11
C ILE A 47 -6.18 -13.72 13.93
N GLU A 48 -5.09 -12.94 14.02
CA GLU A 48 -4.05 -12.91 12.98
C GLU A 48 -3.35 -14.26 12.84
N ALA A 49 -3.00 -14.89 13.97
CA ALA A 49 -2.46 -16.25 13.98
C ALA A 49 -3.40 -17.24 13.28
N ALA A 50 -4.70 -17.25 13.63
CA ALA A 50 -5.67 -18.12 13.00
C ALA A 50 -5.76 -17.89 11.47
N LYS A 51 -5.75 -16.64 11.00
CA LYS A 51 -5.75 -16.33 9.56
C LYS A 51 -4.49 -16.82 8.84
N ARG A 52 -3.32 -16.57 9.43
CA ARG A 52 -2.02 -16.98 8.88
C ARG A 52 -1.96 -18.51 8.74
N GLU A 53 -2.27 -19.23 9.80
CA GLU A 53 -2.21 -20.69 9.85
C GLU A 53 -3.22 -21.33 8.89
N ALA A 54 -4.43 -20.78 8.79
CA ALA A 54 -5.39 -21.23 7.78
C ALA A 54 -4.83 -21.08 6.36
N LYS A 55 -4.15 -19.96 6.07
CA LYS A 55 -3.56 -19.71 4.76
C LYS A 55 -2.38 -20.63 4.47
N GLU A 56 -1.50 -20.83 5.44
CA GLU A 56 -0.27 -21.66 5.31
C GLU A 56 -0.61 -23.14 5.17
N GLU A 57 -1.51 -23.65 6.02
CA GLU A 57 -1.82 -25.09 6.07
C GLU A 57 -2.90 -25.54 5.09
N THR A 58 -3.71 -24.61 4.55
CA THR A 58 -4.82 -24.97 3.64
C THR A 58 -4.90 -24.17 2.35
N GLY A 59 -4.25 -23.02 2.25
CA GLY A 59 -4.31 -22.13 1.09
C GLY A 59 -5.53 -21.21 1.07
N TYR A 60 -6.49 -21.42 1.99
CA TYR A 60 -7.71 -20.62 2.09
C TYR A 60 -7.51 -19.32 2.87
N ASP A 61 -8.17 -18.27 2.40
CA ASP A 61 -8.37 -17.03 3.16
C ASP A 61 -9.62 -17.18 4.01
N VAL A 62 -9.55 -16.78 5.28
CA VAL A 62 -10.64 -16.95 6.24
C VAL A 62 -11.04 -15.66 6.95
N GLU A 63 -12.35 -15.53 7.18
CA GLU A 63 -12.92 -14.64 8.18
C GLU A 63 -13.02 -15.39 9.50
N VAL A 64 -12.33 -14.90 10.54
CA VAL A 64 -12.31 -15.49 11.88
C VAL A 64 -13.43 -14.88 12.71
N GLY A 65 -14.39 -15.70 13.10
CA GLY A 65 -15.57 -15.29 13.85
C GLY A 65 -15.44 -15.49 15.36
N ASN A 66 -16.54 -15.92 15.98
CA ASN A 66 -16.60 -16.07 17.43
C ASN A 66 -15.71 -17.20 17.94
N LEU A 67 -15.24 -17.06 19.18
CA LEU A 67 -14.59 -18.11 19.92
C LEU A 67 -15.62 -19.17 20.31
N VAL A 68 -15.36 -20.43 19.98
CA VAL A 68 -16.27 -21.57 20.22
C VAL A 68 -15.72 -22.55 21.24
N HIS A 69 -14.41 -22.57 21.46
CA HIS A 69 -13.80 -23.48 22.43
C HIS A 69 -12.47 -22.94 22.97
N ILE A 70 -12.20 -23.22 24.25
CA ILE A 70 -10.91 -22.97 24.90
C ILE A 70 -10.53 -24.22 25.67
N SER A 71 -9.28 -24.67 25.51
CA SER A 71 -8.70 -25.70 26.36
C SER A 71 -7.24 -25.41 26.66
N GLU A 72 -6.68 -26.06 27.67
CA GLU A 72 -5.27 -25.93 28.00
C GLU A 72 -4.63 -27.28 28.29
N ARG A 73 -3.32 -27.38 28.06
CA ARG A 73 -2.53 -28.55 28.46
C ARG A 73 -1.15 -28.11 28.95
N GLN A 74 -0.57 -28.91 29.86
CA GLN A 74 0.84 -28.78 30.23
C GLN A 74 1.63 -29.86 29.51
N VAL A 75 2.56 -29.48 28.64
CA VAL A 75 3.39 -30.41 27.85
C VAL A 75 4.84 -30.02 28.00
N ARG A 76 5.68 -30.95 28.49
CA ARG A 76 7.14 -30.79 28.58
C ARG A 76 7.60 -29.49 29.27
N GLY A 77 6.85 -29.03 30.27
CA GLY A 77 7.16 -27.79 31.00
C GLY A 77 6.69 -26.51 30.29
N VAL A 78 5.81 -26.61 29.31
CA VAL A 78 5.13 -25.47 28.67
C VAL A 78 3.63 -25.56 28.95
N HIS A 79 3.03 -24.43 29.31
CA HIS A 79 1.57 -24.28 29.41
C HIS A 79 1.03 -23.83 28.05
N ALA A 80 0.31 -24.70 27.35
CA ALA A 80 -0.30 -24.36 26.07
C ALA A 80 -1.79 -24.08 26.24
N LEU A 81 -2.24 -22.90 25.80
CA LEU A 81 -3.66 -22.54 25.69
C LEU A 81 -4.09 -22.67 24.22
N PHE A 82 -5.15 -23.42 23.97
CA PHE A 82 -5.76 -23.56 22.64
C PHE A 82 -7.04 -22.76 22.60
N VAL A 83 -7.17 -21.91 21.58
CA VAL A 83 -8.33 -21.08 21.33
C VAL A 83 -8.86 -21.41 19.94
N THR A 84 -10.09 -21.91 19.87
CA THR A 84 -10.72 -22.30 18.61
C THR A 84 -11.79 -21.28 18.23
N PHE A 85 -11.70 -20.78 17.00
CA PHE A 85 -12.64 -19.83 16.42
C PHE A 85 -13.50 -20.50 15.34
N ALA A 86 -14.78 -20.20 15.30
CA ALA A 86 -15.61 -20.51 14.14
C ALA A 86 -15.18 -19.60 12.99
N SER A 87 -14.69 -20.19 11.90
CA SER A 87 -14.13 -19.44 10.78
C SER A 87 -14.80 -19.81 9.47
N ARG A 88 -14.84 -18.86 8.53
CA ARG A 88 -15.48 -19.01 7.23
C ARG A 88 -14.49 -18.74 6.12
N ILE A 89 -14.43 -19.62 5.12
CA ILE A 89 -13.63 -19.40 3.91
C ILE A 89 -14.23 -18.23 3.14
N THR A 90 -13.40 -17.25 2.80
CA THR A 90 -13.75 -16.08 1.99
C THR A 90 -13.05 -16.06 0.64
N GLY A 91 -12.01 -16.87 0.46
CA GLY A 91 -11.25 -16.96 -0.79
C GLY A 91 -10.17 -18.04 -0.75
N GLY A 92 -9.38 -18.10 -1.82
CA GLY A 92 -8.27 -19.04 -1.97
C GLY A 92 -8.65 -20.40 -2.55
N THR A 93 -7.64 -21.22 -2.77
CA THR A 93 -7.73 -22.60 -3.27
C THR A 93 -6.77 -23.47 -2.48
N VAL A 94 -7.03 -24.77 -2.41
CA VAL A 94 -6.20 -25.70 -1.63
C VAL A 94 -4.73 -25.62 -2.06
N SER A 95 -3.85 -25.32 -1.10
CA SER A 95 -2.41 -25.21 -1.28
C SER A 95 -1.74 -25.26 0.09
N PHE A 96 -0.72 -26.11 0.27
CA PHE A 96 -0.03 -26.26 1.55
C PHE A 96 1.42 -26.73 1.34
N ASP A 97 2.27 -26.57 2.35
CA ASP A 97 3.64 -27.08 2.34
C ASP A 97 3.65 -28.57 2.71
N ASP A 98 4.00 -29.42 1.74
CA ASP A 98 4.08 -30.87 1.88
C ASP A 98 5.12 -31.33 2.94
N SER A 99 5.98 -30.43 3.43
CA SER A 99 6.91 -30.72 4.53
C SER A 99 6.27 -30.70 5.92
N GLU A 100 5.13 -30.02 6.09
CA GLU A 100 4.43 -29.91 7.37
C GLU A 100 3.04 -30.54 7.33
N ILE A 101 2.34 -30.38 6.20
CA ILE A 101 0.97 -30.86 5.98
C ILE A 101 0.96 -31.95 4.91
N GLN A 102 0.36 -33.09 5.24
CA GLN A 102 0.26 -34.24 4.35
C GLN A 102 -1.06 -34.30 3.59
N ALA A 103 -2.12 -33.68 4.14
CA ALA A 103 -3.43 -33.64 3.53
C ALA A 103 -4.30 -32.53 4.12
N VAL A 104 -5.20 -31.99 3.28
CA VAL A 104 -6.27 -31.07 3.65
C VAL A 104 -7.58 -31.64 3.11
N GLU A 105 -8.49 -32.03 4.00
CA GLU A 105 -9.70 -32.75 3.62
C GLU A 105 -10.94 -32.26 4.37
N TRP A 106 -12.08 -32.28 3.68
CA TRP A 106 -13.38 -32.17 4.31
C TRP A 106 -13.77 -33.53 4.90
N LYS A 107 -13.87 -33.59 6.22
CA LYS A 107 -14.22 -34.79 6.97
C LYS A 107 -15.65 -34.69 7.50
N PRO A 108 -16.48 -35.73 7.41
CA PRO A 108 -17.76 -35.77 8.10
C PRO A 108 -17.59 -35.44 9.59
N VAL A 109 -18.52 -34.69 10.18
CA VAL A 109 -18.40 -34.26 11.58
C VAL A 109 -18.17 -35.45 12.51
N GLU A 110 -18.86 -36.58 12.32
CA GLU A 110 -18.66 -37.77 13.17
C GLU A 110 -17.23 -38.33 13.09
N GLU A 111 -16.61 -38.27 11.90
CA GLU A 111 -15.21 -38.68 11.72
C GLU A 111 -14.27 -37.67 12.38
N ALA A 112 -14.53 -36.36 12.22
CA ALA A 112 -13.75 -35.31 12.86
C ALA A 112 -13.79 -35.39 14.39
N GLU A 113 -14.95 -35.66 14.98
CA GLU A 113 -15.13 -35.87 16.42
C GLU A 113 -14.39 -37.11 16.92
N ALA A 114 -14.37 -38.19 16.13
CA ALA A 114 -13.61 -39.39 16.45
C ALA A 114 -12.09 -39.19 16.38
N LEU A 115 -11.63 -38.34 15.45
CA LEU A 115 -10.22 -37.96 15.30
C LEU A 115 -9.76 -36.96 16.36
N MET A 116 -10.67 -36.10 16.84
CA MET A 116 -10.41 -35.07 17.85
C MET A 116 -11.30 -35.24 19.10
N PRO A 117 -11.19 -36.37 19.84
CA PRO A 117 -12.07 -36.64 20.99
C PRO A 117 -11.94 -35.61 22.12
N TRP A 118 -10.87 -34.82 22.13
CA TRP A 118 -10.67 -33.72 23.09
C TRP A 118 -11.47 -32.45 22.75
N LEU A 119 -11.91 -32.28 21.50
CA LEU A 119 -12.74 -31.14 21.07
C LEU A 119 -14.22 -31.37 21.42
N GLY A 120 -14.68 -32.62 21.33
CA GLY A 120 -16.05 -33.01 21.70
C GLY A 120 -17.07 -32.70 20.61
N ASP A 121 -18.32 -32.38 21.02
CA ASP A 121 -19.48 -32.15 20.12
C ASP A 121 -19.32 -30.86 19.31
N ILE A 122 -18.86 -31.00 18.06
CA ILE A 122 -18.55 -29.87 17.17
C ILE A 122 -19.80 -29.05 16.88
N ARG A 123 -20.94 -29.71 16.63
CA ARG A 123 -22.21 -29.02 16.34
C ARG A 123 -22.72 -28.27 17.57
N GLY A 124 -22.48 -28.81 18.77
CA GLY A 124 -22.74 -28.16 20.05
C GLY A 124 -21.86 -26.93 20.27
N LEU A 125 -20.56 -27.00 19.93
CA LEU A 125 -19.63 -25.87 20.04
C LEU A 125 -20.06 -24.69 19.15
N LEU A 126 -20.49 -24.95 17.92
CA LEU A 126 -20.95 -23.89 17.01
C LEU A 126 -22.19 -23.14 17.53
N LYS A 127 -22.98 -23.75 18.41
CA LYS A 127 -24.14 -23.11 19.08
C LYS A 127 -23.74 -22.31 20.32
N ASN A 128 -22.58 -22.61 20.91
CA ASN A 128 -22.10 -22.00 22.15
C ASN A 128 -20.86 -21.16 21.84
N SER A 129 -21.06 -19.87 21.58
CA SER A 129 -19.95 -18.98 21.22
C SER A 129 -19.82 -17.78 22.16
N ALA A 130 -18.59 -17.29 22.28
CA ALA A 130 -18.27 -16.05 22.96
C ALA A 130 -17.58 -15.09 21.98
N MET A 131 -17.86 -13.79 22.14
CA MET A 131 -17.16 -12.76 21.39
C MET A 131 -15.72 -12.66 21.88
N TYR A 132 -14.77 -12.71 20.96
CA TYR A 132 -13.36 -12.42 21.24
C TYR A 132 -13.04 -11.00 20.79
N VAL A 133 -12.52 -10.18 21.71
CA VAL A 133 -12.23 -8.76 21.46
C VAL A 133 -10.76 -8.50 21.73
N VAL A 134 -10.05 -8.00 20.72
CA VAL A 134 -8.71 -7.43 20.92
C VAL A 134 -8.91 -6.01 21.43
N GLN A 135 -8.75 -5.80 22.74
CA GLN A 135 -9.00 -4.49 23.36
C GLN A 135 -7.90 -3.47 23.00
N ASP A 136 -6.67 -3.94 22.78
CA ASP A 136 -5.52 -3.08 22.49
C ASP A 136 -4.89 -3.47 21.14
N HIS A 137 -5.23 -2.75 20.07
CA HIS A 137 -4.58 -2.91 18.76
C HIS A 137 -3.13 -2.36 18.73
N HIS A 138 -2.63 -1.92 19.89
CA HIS A 138 -1.42 -1.12 20.04
C HIS A 138 -0.56 -1.59 21.23
N VAL A 139 -0.46 -2.91 21.45
CA VAL A 139 0.13 -3.50 22.68
C VAL A 139 1.58 -3.03 22.89
N GLU A 140 2.42 -3.04 21.86
CA GLU A 140 3.82 -2.62 21.99
C GLU A 140 3.94 -1.10 22.20
N ALA A 141 3.02 -0.32 21.64
CA ALA A 141 2.93 1.11 21.90
C ALA A 141 2.47 1.41 23.34
N ALA A 142 1.46 0.70 23.84
CA ALA A 142 0.96 0.83 25.20
C ALA A 142 2.05 0.49 26.23
N ALA A 143 2.82 -0.58 26.01
CA ALA A 143 3.96 -0.96 26.85
C ALA A 143 5.04 0.15 26.96
N LYS A 144 5.08 1.05 25.98
CA LYS A 144 6.04 2.16 25.88
C LYS A 144 5.43 3.52 26.24
N GLN A 145 4.17 3.52 26.69
CA GLN A 145 3.38 4.73 26.94
C GLN A 145 3.39 5.65 25.70
N LEU A 146 3.19 5.05 24.52
CA LEU A 146 2.98 5.76 23.28
C LEU A 146 1.49 5.96 23.06
N GLN A 147 1.13 7.15 22.60
CA GLN A 147 -0.24 7.47 22.24
C GLN A 147 -0.44 7.25 20.75
N PHE A 148 -1.41 6.43 20.37
CA PHE A 148 -1.86 6.34 18.99
C PHE A 148 -2.74 7.54 18.64
N LEU A 149 -2.47 8.17 17.51
CA LEU A 149 -3.27 9.25 16.94
C LEU A 149 -3.43 9.02 15.44
N HIS A 150 -4.62 9.31 14.92
CA HIS A 150 -4.91 9.24 13.50
C HIS A 150 -5.72 10.45 13.03
N SER A 151 -5.78 10.68 11.71
CA SER A 151 -6.64 11.68 11.07
C SER A 151 -6.48 13.10 11.63
N TYR A 152 -5.28 13.44 12.10
CA TYR A 152 -4.99 14.74 12.73
C TYR A 152 -4.37 15.75 11.75
N SER A 153 -4.52 15.54 10.44
CA SER A 153 -3.93 16.40 9.40
C SER A 153 -4.28 17.88 9.56
N ASP A 154 -5.47 18.18 10.09
CA ASP A 154 -5.93 19.56 10.33
C ASP A 154 -5.37 20.19 11.61
N ASP A 155 -4.76 19.41 12.50
CA ASP A 155 -4.11 19.91 13.71
C ASP A 155 -2.69 20.41 13.37
N PRO A 156 -2.45 21.74 13.38
CA PRO A 156 -1.16 22.29 12.96
C PRO A 156 -0.01 21.90 13.90
N VAL A 157 -0.29 21.68 15.19
CA VAL A 157 0.72 21.30 16.19
C VAL A 157 1.16 19.87 15.97
N LYS A 158 0.20 18.94 15.82
CA LYS A 158 0.50 17.52 15.55
C LYS A 158 1.13 17.34 14.16
N ARG A 159 0.68 18.09 13.16
CA ARG A 159 1.27 18.09 11.82
C ARG A 159 2.72 18.59 11.85
N ALA A 160 3.03 19.65 12.59
CA ALA A 160 4.41 20.13 12.76
C ALA A 160 5.29 19.07 13.44
N SER A 161 4.75 18.35 14.43
CA SER A 161 5.43 17.22 15.07
C SER A 161 5.72 16.07 14.10
N LEU A 162 4.76 15.71 13.25
CA LEU A 162 4.97 14.73 12.17
C LEU A 162 6.04 15.20 11.17
N ILE A 163 6.01 16.47 10.76
CA ILE A 163 7.02 17.06 9.86
C ILE A 163 8.42 16.96 10.48
N SER A 164 8.55 17.16 11.80
CA SER A 164 9.83 16.97 12.50
C SER A 164 10.36 15.53 12.39
N LEU A 165 9.47 14.53 12.36
CA LEU A 165 9.87 13.13 12.20
C LEU A 165 10.52 12.84 10.84
N PHE A 166 10.12 13.53 9.76
CA PHE A 166 10.77 13.41 8.44
C PHE A 166 12.25 13.76 8.49
N LYS A 167 12.64 14.76 9.30
CA LYS A 167 14.04 15.13 9.49
C LYS A 167 14.82 14.00 10.14
N SER A 168 14.29 13.42 11.21
CA SER A 168 14.98 12.34 11.93
C SER A 168 14.99 11.02 11.16
N ALA A 169 13.97 10.75 10.34
CA ALA A 169 13.84 9.50 9.60
C ALA A 169 14.54 9.53 8.22
N PHE A 170 14.39 10.63 7.48
CA PHE A 170 14.82 10.77 6.09
C PHE A 170 15.80 11.93 5.85
N GLY A 171 16.10 12.75 6.85
CA GLY A 171 16.96 13.92 6.69
C GLY A 171 16.29 15.11 6.00
N ILE A 172 14.97 15.05 5.75
CA ILE A 172 14.23 16.12 5.06
C ILE A 172 13.93 17.26 6.06
N PRO A 173 14.40 18.49 5.80
CA PRO A 173 14.24 19.60 6.72
C PRO A 173 12.77 20.11 6.74
N PRO A 174 12.21 20.52 7.90
CA PRO A 174 10.83 21.03 8.00
C PRO A 174 10.51 22.18 7.04
N GLU A 175 11.51 23.00 6.72
CA GLU A 175 11.40 24.14 5.81
C GLU A 175 10.93 23.73 4.42
N PHE A 176 11.23 22.50 3.99
CA PHE A 176 10.78 21.93 2.72
C PHE A 176 9.25 21.83 2.64
N PHE A 177 8.57 21.69 3.77
CA PHE A 177 7.10 21.57 3.83
C PHE A 177 6.40 22.93 4.00
N HIS A 178 7.12 24.00 4.33
CA HIS A 178 6.52 25.33 4.56
C HIS A 178 5.85 25.86 3.29
N ASP A 179 6.55 25.79 2.14
CA ASP A 179 6.01 26.29 0.87
C ASP A 179 4.80 25.48 0.42
N LEU A 180 4.83 24.16 0.61
CA LEU A 180 3.73 23.28 0.25
C LEU A 180 2.46 23.59 1.06
N LEU A 181 2.60 23.84 2.36
CA LEU A 181 1.49 24.26 3.22
C LEU A 181 1.00 25.68 2.87
N ALA A 182 1.92 26.65 2.83
CA ALA A 182 1.59 28.07 2.63
C ALA A 182 0.97 28.33 1.25
N LYS A 183 1.43 27.61 0.22
CA LYS A 183 0.92 27.71 -1.13
C LYS A 183 -0.23 26.75 -1.39
N GLY A 184 -0.73 25.99 -0.42
CA GLY A 184 -1.91 25.14 -0.60
C GLY A 184 -1.71 23.99 -1.61
N PHE A 185 -0.51 23.41 -1.61
CA PHE A 185 -0.19 22.16 -2.32
C PHE A 185 -0.24 20.95 -1.38
N TRP A 186 -0.59 21.14 -0.11
CA TRP A 186 -0.87 20.04 0.80
C TRP A 186 -2.09 19.25 0.34
N ASP A 187 -1.95 17.92 0.28
CA ASP A 187 -3.05 17.04 -0.07
C ASP A 187 -4.10 17.03 1.06
N PRO A 188 -5.33 17.51 0.81
CA PRO A 188 -6.37 17.54 1.83
C PRO A 188 -6.85 16.14 2.23
N THR A 189 -6.56 15.12 1.44
CA THR A 189 -6.94 13.72 1.68
C THR A 189 -5.90 12.95 2.47
N TYR A 190 -4.76 13.58 2.81
CA TYR A 190 -3.70 12.98 3.62
C TYR A 190 -4.22 12.60 5.00
N ARG A 191 -4.06 11.32 5.40
CA ARG A 191 -4.52 10.76 6.68
C ARG A 191 -3.35 10.04 7.36
N PRO A 192 -2.67 10.69 8.33
CA PRO A 192 -1.57 10.09 9.06
C PRO A 192 -2.11 9.22 10.20
N LEU A 193 -1.43 8.10 10.42
CA LEU A 193 -1.57 7.22 11.58
C LEU A 193 -0.21 7.18 12.26
N SER A 194 -0.15 7.62 13.50
CA SER A 194 1.12 7.82 14.19
C SER A 194 1.07 7.42 15.66
N TYR A 195 2.24 7.02 16.16
CA TYR A 195 2.51 6.95 17.59
C TYR A 195 3.26 8.18 18.06
N PHE A 196 2.87 8.68 19.24
CA PHE A 196 3.45 9.83 19.89
C PHE A 196 4.04 9.48 21.25
N LYS A 197 5.22 10.04 21.57
CA LYS A 197 5.77 10.07 22.92
C LYS A 197 5.68 11.50 23.46
N GLY A 198 4.70 11.75 24.32
CA GLY A 198 4.34 13.12 24.69
C GLY A 198 3.85 13.86 23.45
N GLU A 199 4.50 14.98 23.10
CA GLU A 199 4.13 15.79 21.93
C GLU A 199 4.85 15.39 20.64
N ASN A 200 5.81 14.45 20.71
CA ASN A 200 6.66 14.09 19.58
C ASN A 200 6.13 12.85 18.85
N ALA A 201 5.90 12.96 17.54
CA ALA A 201 5.65 11.81 16.68
C ALA A 201 6.92 10.94 16.62
N VAL A 202 6.78 9.63 16.83
CA VAL A 202 7.90 8.68 16.86
C VAL A 202 7.81 7.57 15.81
N ALA A 203 6.62 7.28 15.29
CA ALA A 203 6.41 6.38 14.17
C ALA A 203 5.16 6.80 13.41
N ASN A 204 5.16 6.64 12.09
CA ASN A 204 4.07 7.04 11.21
C ASN A 204 3.91 6.08 10.03
N VAL A 205 2.66 5.91 9.60
CA VAL A 205 2.25 5.45 8.27
C VAL A 205 1.11 6.37 7.83
N SER A 206 1.12 6.85 6.59
CA SER A 206 0.06 7.71 6.07
C SER A 206 -0.56 7.13 4.81
N LEU A 207 -1.82 7.45 4.58
CA LEU A 207 -2.44 7.30 3.26
C LEU A 207 -2.91 8.64 2.70
N PHE A 208 -3.21 8.68 1.42
CA PHE A 208 -3.96 9.74 0.75
C PHE A 208 -4.72 9.15 -0.45
N ASP A 209 -5.74 9.86 -0.92
CA ASP A 209 -6.53 9.45 -2.08
C ASP A 209 -5.66 9.55 -3.34
N PHE A 210 -5.53 8.45 -4.07
CA PHE A 210 -4.72 8.38 -5.28
C PHE A 210 -5.53 7.75 -6.42
N PRO A 211 -6.64 8.39 -6.85
CA PRO A 211 -7.47 7.84 -7.91
C PRO A 211 -6.66 7.68 -9.20
N ILE A 212 -6.82 6.52 -9.84
CA ILE A 212 -6.14 6.20 -11.08
C ILE A 212 -7.15 5.85 -12.17
N THR A 213 -6.81 6.18 -13.40
CA THR A 213 -7.41 5.53 -14.56
C THR A 213 -6.62 4.27 -14.86
N LEU A 214 -7.32 3.13 -14.97
CA LEU A 214 -6.77 1.82 -15.32
C LEU A 214 -7.69 1.18 -16.38
N GLN A 215 -7.14 0.95 -17.58
CA GLN A 215 -7.86 0.36 -18.73
C GLN A 215 -9.21 1.03 -19.01
N GLY A 216 -9.24 2.36 -19.01
CA GLY A 216 -10.40 3.19 -19.29
C GLY A 216 -11.40 3.31 -18.14
N LYS A 217 -11.09 2.75 -16.96
CA LYS A 217 -11.93 2.83 -15.76
C LYS A 217 -11.24 3.64 -14.68
N SER A 218 -12.00 4.48 -13.99
CA SER A 218 -11.56 5.10 -12.75
C SER A 218 -11.57 4.05 -11.64
N VAL A 219 -10.46 3.93 -10.91
CA VAL A 219 -10.28 2.99 -9.80
C VAL A 219 -9.98 3.80 -8.54
N ARG A 220 -10.70 3.47 -7.46
CA ARG A 220 -10.46 4.07 -6.14
C ARG A 220 -9.20 3.47 -5.55
N ALA A 221 -8.06 4.14 -5.73
CA ALA A 221 -6.80 3.72 -5.16
C ALA A 221 -6.31 4.69 -4.08
N ALA A 222 -5.47 4.18 -3.18
CA ALA A 222 -4.79 4.96 -2.15
C ALA A 222 -3.28 4.88 -2.32
N GLY A 223 -2.60 6.00 -2.12
CA GLY A 223 -1.14 6.03 -1.96
C GLY A 223 -0.79 5.89 -0.49
N VAL A 224 0.03 4.89 -0.14
CA VAL A 224 0.59 4.72 1.20
C VAL A 224 2.00 5.30 1.19
N GLN A 225 2.24 6.28 2.06
CA GLN A 225 3.48 7.05 2.09
C GLN A 225 3.91 7.35 3.52
N SER A 226 5.08 7.98 3.65
CA SER A 226 5.60 8.45 4.93
C SER A 226 5.71 7.33 5.98
N VAL A 227 6.07 6.12 5.54
CA VAL A 227 6.33 4.97 6.43
C VAL A 227 7.66 5.19 7.13
N MET A 228 7.61 5.57 8.41
CA MET A 228 8.83 5.96 9.12
C MET A 228 8.77 5.71 10.62
N SER A 229 9.93 5.44 11.20
CA SER A 229 10.13 5.38 12.65
C SER A 229 11.37 6.16 13.03
N HIS A 230 11.26 6.93 14.10
CA HIS A 230 12.39 7.59 14.74
C HIS A 230 13.47 6.54 15.07
N PRO A 231 14.77 6.82 14.88
CA PRO A 231 15.84 5.84 15.04
C PRO A 231 15.78 5.03 16.34
N GLU A 232 15.46 5.68 17.47
CA GLU A 232 15.34 5.05 18.80
C GLU A 232 14.14 4.10 18.97
N TYR A 233 13.17 4.16 18.03
CA TYR A 233 11.92 3.40 18.07
C TYR A 233 11.86 2.29 17.00
N ARG A 234 12.92 2.10 16.21
CA ARG A 234 13.02 1.05 15.19
C ARG A 234 13.12 -0.34 15.81
N GLY A 235 12.66 -1.36 15.07
CA GLY A 235 12.72 -2.76 15.50
C GLY A 235 11.75 -3.14 16.62
N GLN A 236 10.72 -2.32 16.88
CA GLN A 236 9.81 -2.46 18.02
C GLN A 236 8.36 -2.81 17.61
N GLY A 237 8.15 -3.25 16.36
CA GLY A 237 6.83 -3.64 15.86
C GLY A 237 5.87 -2.48 15.57
N LEU A 238 6.27 -1.22 15.75
CA LEU A 238 5.38 -0.05 15.59
C LEU A 238 4.85 0.11 14.16
N ILE A 239 5.71 -0.02 13.13
CA ILE A 239 5.26 0.05 11.73
C ILE A 239 4.27 -1.07 11.41
N ARG A 240 4.46 -2.27 11.97
CA ARG A 240 3.52 -3.37 11.77
C ARG A 240 2.14 -3.01 12.31
N GLN A 241 2.06 -2.54 13.57
CA GLN A 241 0.77 -2.12 14.15
C GLN A 241 0.12 -0.99 13.35
N LEU A 242 0.89 0.01 12.91
CA LEU A 242 0.35 1.11 12.10
C LEU A 242 -0.15 0.63 10.73
N PHE A 243 0.52 -0.31 10.08
CA PHE A 243 0.04 -0.91 8.83
C PHE A 243 -1.22 -1.75 9.03
N THR A 244 -1.26 -2.60 10.07
CA THR A 244 -2.45 -3.37 10.43
C THR A 244 -3.64 -2.44 10.66
N GLU A 245 -3.42 -1.37 11.42
CA GLU A 245 -4.45 -0.36 11.69
C GLU A 245 -4.89 0.38 10.42
N LEU A 246 -3.95 0.75 9.53
CA LEU A 246 -4.26 1.38 8.25
C LEU A 246 -5.14 0.47 7.39
N LEU A 247 -4.73 -0.78 7.20
CA LEU A 247 -5.48 -1.73 6.37
C LEU A 247 -6.84 -2.04 6.99
N SER A 248 -6.91 -2.35 8.28
CA SER A 248 -8.17 -2.62 8.98
C SER A 248 -9.17 -1.46 8.86
N ARG A 249 -8.68 -0.23 8.76
CA ARG A 249 -9.52 0.97 8.70
C ARG A 249 -9.98 1.30 7.28
N TYR A 250 -9.12 1.09 6.28
CA TYR A 250 -9.32 1.63 4.94
C TYR A 250 -9.44 0.58 3.83
N GLU A 251 -9.22 -0.71 4.09
CA GLU A 251 -9.22 -1.74 3.04
C GLU A 251 -10.54 -1.86 2.28
N THR A 252 -11.67 -1.48 2.89
CA THR A 252 -12.98 -1.48 2.23
C THR A 252 -13.28 -0.19 1.45
N GLU A 253 -12.51 0.88 1.69
CA GLU A 253 -12.67 2.17 1.01
C GLU A 253 -12.01 2.18 -0.37
N TYR A 254 -10.95 1.38 -0.57
CA TYR A 254 -10.13 1.39 -1.79
C TYR A 254 -10.02 -0.01 -2.40
N GLU A 255 -9.93 -0.05 -3.73
CA GLU A 255 -9.73 -1.28 -4.51
C GLU A 255 -8.24 -1.61 -4.64
N LEU A 256 -7.38 -0.59 -4.64
CA LEU A 256 -5.93 -0.72 -4.78
C LEU A 256 -5.20 0.16 -3.78
N PHE A 257 -4.05 -0.32 -3.31
CA PHE A 257 -3.09 0.47 -2.55
C PHE A 257 -1.74 0.45 -3.26
N PHE A 258 -1.10 1.60 -3.36
CA PHE A 258 0.24 1.76 -3.94
C PHE A 258 1.22 2.27 -2.90
N LEU A 259 2.46 1.79 -2.96
CA LEU A 259 3.57 2.37 -2.21
C LEU A 259 4.89 2.22 -2.95
N TYR A 260 5.85 3.07 -2.62
CA TYR A 260 7.24 2.91 -3.02
C TYR A 260 8.07 2.31 -1.89
N ALA A 261 8.84 1.28 -2.20
CA ALA A 261 9.69 0.60 -1.22
C ALA A 261 11.11 0.39 -1.75
N ARG A 262 12.10 0.67 -0.90
CA ARG A 262 13.49 0.21 -1.10
C ARG A 262 13.68 -1.23 -0.58
N GLU A 263 13.08 -1.52 0.57
CA GLU A 263 13.02 -2.83 1.22
C GLU A 263 11.59 -3.37 1.05
N HIS A 264 11.33 -4.13 -0.02
CA HIS A 264 9.98 -4.53 -0.41
C HIS A 264 9.42 -5.70 0.40
N GLU A 265 10.31 -6.55 0.91
CA GLU A 265 9.99 -7.76 1.68
C GLU A 265 9.15 -7.44 2.93
N ILE A 266 9.32 -6.22 3.48
CA ILE A 266 8.55 -5.73 4.62
C ILE A 266 7.06 -5.58 4.26
N TYR A 267 6.73 -5.28 3.01
CA TYR A 267 5.36 -5.00 2.58
C TYR A 267 4.65 -6.22 1.98
N GLU A 268 5.40 -7.25 1.60
CA GLU A 268 4.85 -8.51 1.07
C GLU A 268 3.92 -9.21 2.07
N LYS A 269 4.27 -9.21 3.36
CA LYS A 269 3.40 -9.72 4.43
C LYS A 269 2.08 -8.94 4.61
N PHE A 270 2.01 -7.72 4.06
CA PHE A 270 0.78 -6.92 4.01
C PHE A 270 0.06 -7.08 2.66
N GLY A 271 0.42 -8.10 1.87
CA GLY A 271 -0.17 -8.42 0.56
C GLY A 271 0.16 -7.43 -0.54
N PHE A 272 1.22 -6.63 -0.39
CA PHE A 272 1.78 -5.87 -1.48
C PHE A 272 2.69 -6.75 -2.33
N ARG A 273 2.72 -6.49 -3.64
CA ARG A 273 3.63 -7.16 -4.58
C ARG A 273 4.29 -6.14 -5.49
N LEU A 274 5.49 -6.46 -5.96
CA LEU A 274 6.20 -5.65 -6.93
C LEU A 274 5.44 -5.60 -8.26
N VAL A 275 5.42 -4.41 -8.86
CA VAL A 275 4.96 -4.21 -10.24
C VAL A 275 6.07 -3.54 -11.06
N PRO A 276 6.56 -4.18 -12.13
CA PRO A 276 7.58 -3.59 -12.97
C PRO A 276 6.98 -2.41 -13.75
N GLN A 277 7.73 -1.31 -13.82
CA GLN A 277 7.41 -0.17 -14.66
C GLN A 277 8.24 -0.22 -15.95
N SER A 278 7.90 0.57 -16.96
CA SER A 278 8.66 0.68 -18.21
C SER A 278 8.65 2.11 -18.69
N HIS A 279 9.69 2.59 -19.35
CA HIS A 279 9.62 3.90 -20.01
C HIS A 279 9.66 3.74 -21.53
N PHE A 280 9.29 4.81 -22.25
CA PHE A 280 8.91 4.71 -23.66
C PHE A 280 9.77 5.62 -24.53
N LEU A 281 10.47 5.05 -25.51
CA LEU A 281 11.37 5.76 -26.40
C LEU A 281 10.74 6.05 -27.76
N CYS A 282 10.84 7.29 -28.21
CA CYS A 282 10.56 7.73 -29.57
C CYS A 282 11.83 8.30 -30.22
N GLU A 283 12.39 7.58 -31.19
CA GLU A 283 13.53 8.03 -32.00
C GLU A 283 13.09 8.85 -33.23
N ASN A 284 11.87 8.62 -33.72
CA ASN A 284 11.33 9.30 -34.90
C ASN A 284 10.64 10.61 -34.50
N VAL A 285 11.44 11.60 -34.10
CA VAL A 285 10.96 12.91 -33.65
C VAL A 285 10.38 13.69 -34.84
N HIS A 286 9.05 13.74 -34.92
CA HIS A 286 8.30 14.54 -35.88
C HIS A 286 7.72 15.80 -35.20
N ARG A 287 7.76 16.94 -35.87
CA ARG A 287 7.18 18.21 -35.40
C ARG A 287 6.04 18.62 -36.32
N ALA A 288 4.91 19.05 -35.73
CA ALA A 288 3.80 19.57 -36.52
C ALA A 288 4.21 20.87 -37.24
N ALA A 289 3.58 21.14 -38.39
CA ALA A 289 3.73 22.41 -39.07
C ALA A 289 2.86 23.48 -38.40
N GLY A 290 3.42 24.67 -38.19
CA GLY A 290 2.71 25.78 -37.56
C GLY A 290 3.68 26.74 -36.90
N ASP A 291 3.23 27.97 -36.69
CA ASP A 291 3.90 28.92 -35.80
C ASP A 291 3.22 28.83 -34.43
N HIS A 292 4.02 28.75 -33.37
CA HIS A 292 3.53 28.62 -32.00
C HIS A 292 4.12 29.74 -31.15
N PRO A 293 3.34 30.36 -30.24
CA PRO A 293 3.88 31.27 -29.26
C PRO A 293 4.99 30.58 -28.45
N ALA A 294 6.03 31.35 -28.13
CA ALA A 294 7.13 30.84 -27.31
C ALA A 294 6.61 30.30 -25.96
N PRO A 295 7.11 29.13 -25.51
CA PRO A 295 6.69 28.55 -24.24
C PRO A 295 7.12 29.46 -23.08
N ARG A 296 6.26 29.57 -22.08
CA ARG A 296 6.60 30.29 -20.84
C ARG A 296 7.10 29.31 -19.80
N ILE A 297 8.33 29.47 -19.34
CA ILE A 297 8.85 28.65 -18.23
C ILE A 297 8.17 29.10 -16.94
N LEU A 298 7.58 28.14 -16.23
CA LEU A 298 6.88 28.36 -14.97
C LEU A 298 7.81 28.09 -13.79
N ASP A 299 7.63 28.87 -12.73
CA ASP A 299 8.26 28.65 -11.43
C ASP A 299 7.19 28.38 -10.38
N VAL A 300 7.17 27.18 -9.80
CA VAL A 300 6.19 26.80 -8.76
C VAL A 300 6.27 27.67 -7.51
N GLN A 301 7.40 28.35 -7.29
CA GLN A 301 7.58 29.31 -6.20
C GLN A 301 6.92 30.66 -6.51
N ASN A 302 6.69 30.99 -7.78
CA ASN A 302 5.96 32.20 -8.18
C ASN A 302 4.44 32.04 -7.95
N GLU A 303 3.80 33.05 -7.34
CA GLU A 303 2.37 32.98 -7.02
C GLU A 303 1.46 32.87 -8.25
N ALA A 304 1.75 33.58 -9.33
CA ALA A 304 0.92 33.57 -10.53
C ALA A 304 1.02 32.21 -11.26
N ASP A 305 2.22 31.63 -11.28
CA ASP A 305 2.49 30.33 -11.90
C ASP A 305 1.90 29.19 -11.08
N SER A 306 1.99 29.26 -9.75
CA SER A 306 1.31 28.34 -8.85
C SER A 306 -0.21 28.35 -9.06
N ARG A 307 -0.82 29.53 -9.21
CA ARG A 307 -2.27 29.63 -9.50
C ARG A 307 -2.60 29.01 -10.86
N LEU A 308 -1.85 29.33 -11.90
CA LEU A 308 -2.04 28.75 -13.22
C LEU A 308 -1.94 27.21 -13.20
N LEU A 309 -0.95 26.65 -12.51
CA LEU A 309 -0.81 25.20 -12.38
C LEU A 309 -1.99 24.56 -11.66
N LYS A 310 -2.49 25.18 -10.59
CA LYS A 310 -3.68 24.69 -9.88
C LYS A 310 -4.92 24.68 -10.78
N ASP A 311 -5.12 25.73 -11.58
CA ASP A 311 -6.25 25.80 -12.52
C ASP A 311 -6.15 24.71 -13.60
N LEU A 312 -4.93 24.44 -14.07
CA LEU A 312 -4.66 23.34 -15.01
C LEU A 312 -4.92 21.97 -14.35
N PHE A 313 -4.46 21.74 -13.12
CA PHE A 313 -4.73 20.51 -12.37
C PHE A 313 -6.22 20.32 -12.07
N ALA A 314 -6.96 21.39 -11.81
CA ALA A 314 -8.40 21.31 -11.53
C ALA A 314 -9.23 20.84 -12.74
N SER A 315 -8.70 21.01 -13.95
CA SER A 315 -9.39 20.67 -15.21
C SER A 315 -8.69 19.57 -16.01
N ARG A 316 -7.56 19.04 -15.51
CA ARG A 316 -6.76 18.07 -16.24
C ARG A 316 -7.52 16.78 -16.50
N ARG A 317 -7.13 16.11 -17.57
CA ARG A 317 -7.37 14.67 -17.72
C ARG A 317 -6.10 13.88 -17.35
N PRO A 318 -6.23 12.58 -17.02
CA PRO A 318 -5.09 11.66 -17.00
C PRO A 318 -4.34 11.69 -18.34
N VAL A 319 -3.02 11.50 -18.27
CA VAL A 319 -2.13 11.44 -19.45
C VAL A 319 -2.30 10.17 -20.28
N SER A 320 -3.13 9.23 -19.81
CA SER A 320 -3.31 7.88 -20.35
C SER A 320 -4.72 7.39 -20.09
N ASP A 321 -5.30 6.64 -21.04
CA ASP A 321 -6.51 5.84 -20.81
C ASP A 321 -6.16 4.41 -20.36
N VAL A 322 -4.89 4.00 -20.46
CA VAL A 322 -4.40 2.68 -20.02
C VAL A 322 -3.99 2.68 -18.54
N PHE A 323 -3.13 3.60 -18.12
CA PHE A 323 -2.72 3.79 -16.72
C PHE A 323 -2.23 5.20 -16.47
N GLY A 324 -2.88 5.93 -15.56
CA GLY A 324 -2.37 7.22 -15.09
C GLY A 324 -3.13 7.78 -13.88
N PRO A 325 -2.46 8.56 -13.02
CA PRO A 325 -3.10 9.21 -11.89
C PRO A 325 -4.09 10.27 -12.36
N GLU A 326 -5.28 10.31 -11.76
CA GLU A 326 -6.30 11.33 -12.02
C GLU A 326 -5.96 12.63 -11.29
N ALA A 327 -5.42 12.53 -10.07
CA ALA A 327 -4.98 13.67 -9.28
C ALA A 327 -3.67 13.36 -8.54
N HIS A 328 -2.69 14.26 -8.66
CA HIS A 328 -1.38 14.13 -7.98
C HIS A 328 -0.66 15.49 -7.82
N MET A 329 -1.41 16.57 -7.60
CA MET A 329 -0.85 17.93 -7.53
C MET A 329 0.19 18.10 -6.41
N SER A 330 0.00 17.43 -5.28
CA SER A 330 0.94 17.48 -4.14
C SER A 330 2.27 16.79 -4.47
N PRO A 331 2.29 15.52 -4.93
CA PRO A 331 3.48 14.89 -5.52
C PRO A 331 4.17 15.73 -6.60
N PHE A 332 3.41 16.34 -7.51
CA PHE A 332 3.97 17.16 -8.60
C PHE A 332 4.77 18.34 -8.06
N PHE A 333 4.25 19.03 -7.05
CA PHE A 333 4.95 20.12 -6.40
C PHE A 333 6.24 19.61 -5.71
N PHE A 334 6.17 18.47 -5.01
CA PHE A 334 7.35 17.87 -4.39
C PHE A 334 8.44 17.51 -5.39
N ALA A 335 8.09 16.85 -6.48
CA ALA A 335 9.04 16.44 -7.52
C ALA A 335 9.75 17.66 -8.15
N THR A 336 8.99 18.72 -8.45
CA THR A 336 9.50 19.92 -9.11
C THR A 336 10.34 20.82 -8.20
N VAL A 337 10.05 20.87 -6.89
CA VAL A 337 10.89 21.57 -5.92
C VAL A 337 12.13 20.74 -5.55
N GLY A 338 11.99 19.42 -5.48
CA GLY A 338 13.07 18.50 -5.11
C GLY A 338 14.09 18.24 -6.21
N SER A 339 13.72 18.45 -7.48
CA SER A 339 14.52 18.08 -8.65
C SER A 339 14.69 19.28 -9.60
N PRO A 340 15.72 20.13 -9.41
CA PRO A 340 15.94 21.36 -10.19
C PRO A 340 16.07 21.17 -11.71
N GLU A 341 16.35 19.95 -12.16
CA GLU A 341 16.42 19.56 -13.56
C GLU A 341 15.05 19.50 -14.23
N ILE A 342 13.97 19.32 -13.47
CA ILE A 342 12.60 19.29 -13.98
C ILE A 342 12.17 20.72 -14.28
N LYS A 343 12.01 21.02 -15.56
CA LYS A 343 11.45 22.27 -16.07
C LYS A 343 9.96 22.13 -16.30
N ILE A 344 9.24 23.23 -16.14
CA ILE A 344 7.81 23.31 -16.44
C ILE A 344 7.63 24.36 -17.55
N ALA A 345 7.23 23.93 -18.74
CA ALA A 345 6.88 24.84 -19.83
C ALA A 345 5.37 24.92 -19.99
N TYR A 346 4.84 26.14 -19.96
CA TYR A 346 3.45 26.42 -20.31
C TYR A 346 3.33 26.77 -21.80
N LEU A 347 2.42 26.07 -22.47
CA LEU A 347 2.07 26.22 -23.87
C LEU A 347 0.69 26.91 -23.97
N PRO A 348 0.62 28.21 -24.34
CA PRO A 348 -0.63 28.96 -24.31
C PRO A 348 -1.71 28.41 -25.25
N ASP A 349 -1.34 28.04 -26.48
CA ASP A 349 -2.30 27.54 -27.49
C ASP A 349 -2.97 26.22 -27.07
N GLN A 350 -2.20 25.36 -26.41
CA GLN A 350 -2.68 24.06 -25.92
C GLN A 350 -3.28 24.16 -24.52
N ASN A 351 -3.15 25.33 -23.87
CA ASN A 351 -3.42 25.52 -22.45
C ASN A 351 -2.89 24.35 -21.62
N ALA A 352 -1.59 24.07 -21.78
CA ALA A 352 -0.94 22.88 -21.22
C ALA A 352 0.35 23.24 -20.50
N ALA A 353 0.60 22.65 -19.33
CA ALA A 353 1.90 22.67 -18.68
C ALA A 353 2.62 21.33 -18.88
N ILE A 354 3.86 21.38 -19.33
CA ILE A 354 4.69 20.21 -19.65
C ILE A 354 5.84 20.14 -18.66
N ALA A 355 5.92 19.05 -17.90
CA ALA A 355 7.06 18.78 -17.03
C ALA A 355 8.08 17.91 -17.75
N TYR A 356 9.32 18.38 -17.86
CA TYR A 356 10.36 17.69 -18.62
C TYR A 356 11.78 18.02 -18.14
N ALA A 357 12.74 17.18 -18.51
CA ALA A 357 14.17 17.49 -18.47
C ALA A 357 14.78 17.36 -19.88
N LEU A 358 15.92 18.03 -20.09
CA LEU A 358 16.68 17.95 -21.35
C LEU A 358 18.11 17.53 -21.04
N GLN A 359 18.53 16.38 -21.58
CA GLN A 359 19.87 15.84 -21.39
C GLN A 359 20.38 15.26 -22.71
N ASN A 360 21.58 15.66 -23.16
CA ASN A 360 22.20 15.11 -24.37
C ASN A 360 21.30 15.07 -25.63
N LYS A 361 20.49 16.12 -25.85
CA LYS A 361 19.46 16.19 -26.91
C LYS A 361 18.34 15.15 -26.82
N THR A 362 18.17 14.51 -25.66
CA THR A 362 17.00 13.72 -25.30
C THR A 362 16.05 14.56 -24.46
N LEU A 363 14.79 14.63 -24.88
CA LEU A 363 13.71 15.16 -24.06
C LEU A 363 13.19 14.04 -23.15
N HIS A 364 13.36 14.20 -21.83
CA HIS A 364 12.73 13.33 -20.85
C HIS A 364 11.39 13.96 -20.46
N LEU A 365 10.30 13.41 -20.96
CA LEU A 365 8.95 13.92 -20.77
C LEU A 365 8.31 13.23 -19.56
N TYR A 366 8.06 13.98 -18.49
CA TYR A 366 7.59 13.44 -17.22
C TYR A 366 6.07 13.59 -17.02
N ASP A 367 5.47 14.67 -17.52
CA ASP A 367 4.03 14.90 -17.34
C ASP A 367 3.46 15.91 -18.35
N ILE A 368 2.14 15.83 -18.56
CA ILE A 368 1.34 16.77 -19.34
C ILE A 368 0.09 17.13 -18.53
N ILE A 369 0.01 18.38 -18.09
CA ILE A 369 -1.13 18.89 -17.33
C ILE A 369 -1.98 19.73 -18.27
N SER A 370 -3.05 19.11 -18.80
CA SER A 370 -4.04 19.77 -19.65
C SER A 370 -5.37 19.02 -19.59
N ALA A 371 -6.46 19.72 -19.92
CA ALA A 371 -7.77 19.12 -20.15
C ALA A 371 -7.82 18.24 -21.41
N GLN A 372 -6.94 18.51 -22.37
CA GLN A 372 -6.79 17.73 -23.60
C GLN A 372 -5.30 17.47 -23.85
N ILE A 373 -4.90 16.19 -23.85
CA ILE A 373 -3.51 15.81 -24.10
C ILE A 373 -3.16 16.17 -25.55
N PRO A 374 -2.23 17.11 -25.78
CA PRO A 374 -1.80 17.44 -27.14
C PRO A 374 -1.00 16.29 -27.73
N SER A 375 -1.00 16.18 -29.05
CA SER A 375 -0.18 15.20 -29.75
C SER A 375 1.31 15.49 -29.50
N LEU A 376 2.17 14.46 -29.54
CA LEU A 376 3.60 14.64 -29.30
C LEU A 376 4.19 15.60 -30.36
N SER A 377 3.76 15.46 -31.61
CA SER A 377 4.22 16.33 -32.69
C SER A 377 3.91 17.82 -32.48
N VAL A 378 2.76 18.14 -31.88
CA VAL A 378 2.37 19.51 -31.50
C VAL A 378 3.18 19.99 -30.29
N LEU A 379 3.34 19.16 -29.26
CA LEU A 379 4.16 19.50 -28.09
C LEU A 379 5.59 19.86 -28.49
N LEU A 380 6.20 19.05 -29.36
CA LEU A 380 7.56 19.26 -29.82
C LEU A 380 7.73 20.51 -30.68
N ALA A 381 6.73 20.84 -31.51
CA ALA A 381 6.70 22.07 -32.28
C ALA A 381 6.59 23.30 -31.35
N ALA A 382 5.68 23.26 -30.38
CA ALA A 382 5.42 24.36 -29.46
C ALA A 382 6.57 24.57 -28.44
N LEU A 383 7.25 23.50 -28.00
CA LEU A 383 8.41 23.61 -27.11
C LEU A 383 9.64 24.21 -27.82
N GLY A 384 9.75 24.07 -29.15
CA GLY A 384 10.85 24.64 -29.92
C GLY A 384 12.25 24.12 -29.55
N LEU A 385 12.34 22.91 -28.97
CA LEU A 385 13.60 22.34 -28.49
C LEU A 385 14.36 21.62 -29.62
N GLU A 386 15.68 21.78 -29.63
CA GLU A 386 16.59 20.97 -30.47
C GLU A 386 16.87 19.62 -29.80
N ILE A 387 16.20 18.58 -30.29
CA ILE A 387 16.28 17.21 -29.76
C ILE A 387 16.39 16.19 -30.87
N ASP A 388 17.02 15.05 -30.55
CA ASP A 388 17.19 13.90 -31.44
C ASP A 388 16.24 12.75 -31.08
N ARG A 389 15.79 12.67 -29.82
CA ARG A 389 14.86 11.62 -29.32
C ARG A 389 14.02 12.11 -28.14
N VAL A 390 12.95 11.38 -27.83
CA VAL A 390 12.08 11.61 -26.66
C VAL A 390 11.97 10.32 -25.84
N GLU A 391 12.17 10.42 -24.54
CA GLU A 391 11.84 9.37 -23.57
C GLU A 391 10.66 9.83 -22.72
N VAL A 392 9.58 9.05 -22.70
CA VAL A 392 8.34 9.36 -22.00
C VAL A 392 8.24 8.48 -20.76
N TYR A 393 8.02 9.13 -19.62
CA TYR A 393 7.94 8.49 -18.30
C TYR A 393 6.50 8.46 -17.77
N PHE A 394 5.55 8.25 -18.66
CA PHE A 394 4.17 7.90 -18.36
C PHE A 394 3.64 7.02 -19.50
N THR A 395 2.54 6.32 -19.28
CA THR A 395 1.93 5.46 -20.30
C THR A 395 1.43 6.30 -21.50
N PRO A 396 2.01 6.21 -22.71
CA PRO A 396 1.86 7.24 -23.74
C PRO A 396 0.79 6.92 -24.79
N ASP A 397 -0.26 6.17 -24.45
CA ASP A 397 -1.31 5.71 -25.39
C ASP A 397 -2.10 6.84 -26.05
N LEU A 398 -2.09 8.03 -25.46
CA LEU A 398 -2.74 9.22 -26.02
C LEU A 398 -1.84 10.04 -26.96
N LEU A 399 -0.57 9.68 -27.11
CA LEU A 399 0.35 10.35 -28.02
C LEU A 399 0.27 9.74 -29.43
N ASP A 400 0.49 10.57 -30.46
CA ASP A 400 0.26 10.25 -31.89
C ASP A 400 1.38 9.45 -32.56
N THR A 401 2.23 8.75 -31.78
CA THR A 401 3.40 8.03 -32.31
C THR A 401 3.54 6.64 -31.69
N GLY A 402 4.26 5.77 -32.39
CA GLY A 402 4.74 4.52 -31.81
C GLY A 402 5.94 4.74 -30.90
N PHE A 403 6.04 3.93 -29.85
CA PHE A 403 7.15 3.93 -28.90
C PHE A 403 7.79 2.55 -28.79
N THR A 404 9.09 2.54 -28.55
CA THR A 404 9.81 1.35 -28.11
C THR A 404 9.78 1.30 -26.59
N VAL A 405 9.33 0.19 -26.03
CA VAL A 405 9.34 -0.02 -24.58
C VAL A 405 10.76 -0.33 -24.13
N LEU A 406 11.21 0.38 -23.10
CA LEU A 406 12.51 0.19 -22.48
C LEU A 406 12.34 -0.34 -21.06
N GLU A 407 13.30 -1.16 -20.65
CA GLU A 407 13.39 -1.66 -19.27
C GLU A 407 13.47 -0.49 -18.27
N PRO A 408 12.87 -0.63 -17.07
CA PRO A 408 12.93 0.41 -16.06
C PRO A 408 14.37 0.70 -15.64
N THR A 409 14.68 1.99 -15.44
CA THR A 409 16.03 2.47 -15.09
C THR A 409 16.17 2.89 -13.62
N THR A 410 15.13 2.71 -12.79
CA THR A 410 15.08 3.23 -11.42
C THR A 410 15.28 2.16 -10.35
N ASP A 411 15.93 2.54 -9.25
CA ASP A 411 16.13 1.69 -8.05
C ASP A 411 14.86 1.58 -7.17
N ALA A 412 13.93 2.55 -7.29
CA ALA A 412 12.72 2.60 -6.48
C ALA A 412 11.65 1.68 -7.05
N LYS A 413 11.21 0.72 -6.24
CA LYS A 413 10.25 -0.29 -6.67
C LYS A 413 8.83 0.09 -6.26
N LEU A 414 7.95 0.23 -7.25
CA LEU A 414 6.52 0.40 -7.03
C LEU A 414 5.92 -0.95 -6.59
N MET A 415 5.09 -0.91 -5.56
CA MET A 415 4.33 -2.04 -5.08
C MET A 415 2.84 -1.75 -5.11
N VAL A 416 2.05 -2.79 -5.33
CA VAL A 416 0.59 -2.73 -5.34
C VAL A 416 -0.01 -3.80 -4.43
N ARG A 417 -1.09 -3.48 -3.73
CA ARG A 417 -1.99 -4.42 -3.06
C ARG A 417 -3.38 -4.31 -3.68
N GLY A 418 -3.98 -5.46 -4.01
CA GLY A 418 -5.27 -5.57 -4.67
C GLY A 418 -5.17 -6.12 -6.11
N GLU A 419 -6.28 -6.14 -6.83
CA GLU A 419 -6.36 -6.72 -8.19
C GLU A 419 -5.79 -5.78 -9.26
N PHE A 420 -4.49 -5.94 -9.53
CA PHE A 420 -3.78 -5.20 -10.58
C PHE A 420 -3.35 -6.15 -11.72
N PRO A 421 -3.32 -5.73 -13.00
CA PRO A 421 -2.94 -6.62 -14.10
C PRO A 421 -1.43 -6.93 -14.12
N ASP A 422 -1.06 -8.21 -14.26
CA ASP A 422 0.34 -8.66 -14.18
C ASP A 422 1.21 -8.34 -15.40
N GLN A 423 0.59 -8.20 -16.58
CA GLN A 423 1.29 -7.99 -17.85
C GLN A 423 1.04 -6.60 -18.45
N LEU A 424 0.67 -5.63 -17.60
CA LEU A 424 0.48 -4.26 -18.06
C LEU A 424 1.83 -3.59 -18.31
N GLN A 425 2.02 -3.06 -19.51
CA GLN A 425 3.12 -2.13 -19.78
C GLN A 425 2.64 -0.73 -19.38
N PHE A 426 3.21 -0.18 -18.32
CA PHE A 426 2.82 1.12 -17.80
C PHE A 426 3.99 1.84 -17.14
N GLN A 427 3.77 3.12 -16.90
CA GLN A 427 4.64 3.95 -16.08
C GLN A 427 3.81 4.92 -15.25
N LEU A 428 4.09 4.99 -13.96
CA LEU A 428 3.64 6.11 -13.15
C LEU A 428 4.54 7.33 -13.46
N PRO A 429 3.97 8.51 -13.74
CA PRO A 429 4.75 9.74 -13.87
C PRO A 429 5.70 9.92 -12.67
N PRO A 430 6.99 10.23 -12.87
CA PRO A 430 7.91 10.58 -11.78
C PRO A 430 7.40 11.77 -10.96
N THR A 431 6.62 12.65 -11.58
CA THR A 431 5.93 13.76 -10.90
C THR A 431 4.77 13.31 -10.00
N ALA A 432 4.35 12.05 -10.08
CA ALA A 432 3.32 11.45 -9.25
C ALA A 432 3.88 10.46 -8.21
N GLU A 433 5.21 10.34 -8.09
CA GLU A 433 5.86 9.56 -7.03
C GLU A 433 5.73 10.25 -5.67
N PHE A 434 5.60 9.46 -4.59
CA PHE A 434 5.26 9.93 -3.25
C PHE A 434 5.95 9.15 -2.14
#